data_AF-A0A2N0XQ89-F1
#
_entry.id   AF-A0A2N0XQ89-F1
#
_cell.length_a   1.000
_cell.length_b   1.000
_cell.length_c   1.000
_cell.angle_alpha   90.00
_cell.angle_beta   90.00
_cell.angle_gamma   90.00
#
_symmetry.space_group_name_H-M   'P 1'
#
loop_
_entity.id
_entity.type
_entity.pdbx_description
1 polymer ?
#
loop_
_entity_poly.entity_id
_entity_poly.type
_entity_poly.pdbx_seq_one_letter_code
_entity_poly.pdbx_strand_id
1 'polypeptide(L)' 'MLSVIKNIFVPTKDYAGRSVNAVIARLAAQTNTHVHAWSYLKELEVYENTETGTRVYRHETSQRAA' A
#
# COMPACT_ATOMS: atom_id res chain seq x y z
N MET A 1 8.00 -7.70 26.37
CA MET A 1 8.43 -8.16 25.03
C MET A 1 7.33 -9.02 24.43
N LEU A 2 6.48 -8.47 23.55
CA LEU A 2 5.44 -9.23 22.82
C LEU A 2 4.88 -8.45 21.61
N SER A 3 5.74 -7.70 20.89
CA SER A 3 5.32 -6.92 19.71
C SER A 3 5.74 -7.52 18.37
N VAL A 4 6.35 -8.72 18.36
CA VAL A 4 7.01 -9.29 17.17
C VAL A 4 6.03 -10.03 16.22
N ILE A 5 4.80 -10.33 16.65
CA ILE A 5 3.93 -11.28 15.93
C ILE A 5 2.86 -10.59 15.04
N LYS A 6 2.87 -9.26 14.89
CA LYS A 6 1.91 -8.60 13.97
C LYS A 6 2.31 -8.68 12.48
N ASN A 7 3.54 -9.09 12.17
CA ASN A 7 4.03 -9.20 10.79
C ASN A 7 3.64 -10.51 10.07
N ILE A 8 2.97 -11.45 10.72
CA ILE A 8 2.65 -12.76 10.10
C ILE A 8 1.37 -12.69 9.25
N PHE A 9 0.51 -11.70 9.46
CA PHE A 9 -0.82 -11.62 8.84
C PHE A 9 -1.11 -10.30 8.14
N VAL A 10 -0.09 -9.58 7.66
CA VAL A 10 -0.34 -8.49 6.71
C VAL A 10 -0.74 -9.15 5.39
N PRO A 11 -1.98 -8.99 4.91
CA PRO A 11 -2.40 -9.57 3.64
C PRO A 11 -1.44 -9.04 2.58
N THR A 12 -0.62 -9.93 2.02
CA THR A 12 0.32 -9.58 0.94
C THR A 12 -0.43 -9.21 -0.34
N LYS A 13 -1.74 -9.46 -0.35
CA LYS A 13 -2.69 -9.15 -1.41
C LYS A 13 -3.82 -8.27 -0.88
N ASP A 14 -4.21 -7.26 -1.66
CA ASP A 14 -5.43 -6.50 -1.44
C ASP A 14 -6.66 -7.41 -1.64
N TYR A 15 -7.85 -6.91 -1.34
CA TYR A 15 -9.10 -7.68 -1.50
C TYR A 15 -9.42 -8.05 -2.97
N ALA A 16 -8.70 -7.51 -3.96
CA ALA A 16 -8.78 -7.89 -5.39
C ALA A 16 -7.74 -8.95 -5.77
N GLY A 17 -6.94 -9.42 -4.81
CA GLY A 17 -5.83 -10.33 -5.07
C GLY A 17 -4.56 -9.64 -5.62
N ARG A 18 -4.49 -8.31 -5.65
CA ARG A 18 -3.32 -7.54 -6.12
C ARG A 18 -2.28 -7.48 -5.02
N SER A 19 -0.99 -7.64 -5.35
CA SER A 19 0.05 -7.50 -4.33
C SER A 19 0.12 -6.06 -3.82
N VAL A 20 -0.16 -5.86 -2.53
CA VAL A 20 -0.06 -4.55 -1.87
C VAL A 20 1.33 -3.95 -2.08
N ASN A 21 2.36 -4.78 -1.95
CA ASN A 21 3.76 -4.38 -2.18
C ASN A 21 4.01 -3.92 -3.62
N ALA A 22 3.40 -4.57 -4.62
CA ALA A 22 3.53 -4.15 -6.02
C ALA A 22 2.84 -2.82 -6.29
N VAL A 23 1.68 -2.56 -5.67
CA VAL A 23 0.99 -1.27 -5.79
C VAL A 23 1.79 -0.18 -5.10
N ILE A 24 2.29 -0.43 -3.88
CA ILE A 24 3.16 0.49 -3.15
C ILE A 24 4.43 0.80 -3.95
N ALA A 25 5.09 -0.19 -4.54
CA ALA A 25 6.28 0.03 -5.37
C ALA A 25 5.99 0.94 -6.57
N ARG A 26 4.83 0.78 -7.22
CA ARG A 26 4.41 1.65 -8.33
C ARG A 26 4.08 3.06 -7.86
N LEU A 27 3.34 3.21 -6.76
CA LEU A 27 2.99 4.51 -6.19
C LEU A 27 4.24 5.29 -5.78
N ALA A 28 5.18 4.61 -5.12
CA ALA A 28 6.48 5.17 -4.78
C ALA A 28 7.26 5.65 -6.01
N ALA A 29 7.32 4.83 -7.07
CA ALA A 29 7.98 5.20 -8.32
C ALA A 29 7.31 6.39 -9.03
N GLN A 30 5.97 6.44 -9.05
CA GLN A 30 5.21 7.53 -9.69
C GLN A 30 5.32 8.86 -8.97
N THR A 31 5.40 8.82 -7.63
CA THR A 31 5.46 10.02 -6.79
C THR A 31 6.87 10.41 -6.38
N ASN A 32 7.88 9.65 -6.80
CA ASN A 32 9.27 9.80 -6.40
C ASN A 32 9.44 9.82 -4.88
N THR A 33 8.75 8.91 -4.18
CA THR A 33 8.79 8.76 -2.71
C THR A 33 9.33 7.39 -2.32
N HIS A 34 9.63 7.19 -1.04
CA HIS A 34 10.10 5.89 -0.56
C HIS A 34 8.97 4.88 -0.42
N VAL A 35 9.21 3.62 -0.83
CA VAL A 35 8.24 2.52 -0.65
C VAL A 35 7.82 2.32 0.82
N HIS A 36 8.71 2.62 1.77
CA HIS A 36 8.44 2.52 3.20
C HIS A 36 7.59 3.67 3.76
N ALA A 37 7.42 4.75 2.99
CA ALA A 37 6.49 5.82 3.31
C ALA A 37 5.04 5.43 3.04
N TRP A 38 4.80 4.38 2.24
CA TRP A 38 3.45 3.95 1.88
C TRP A 38 2.95 2.83 2.79
N SER A 39 1.71 2.98 3.22
CA SER A 39 0.99 1.99 4.02
C SER A 39 -0.39 1.73 3.42
N TYR A 40 -0.80 0.46 3.40
CA TYR A 40 -2.15 0.10 2.97
C TYR A 40 -3.07 -0.07 4.18
N LEU A 41 -4.08 0.78 4.27
CA LEU A 41 -5.11 0.74 5.30
C LEU A 41 -6.29 -0.08 4.78
N LYS A 42 -6.35 -1.35 5.20
CA LYS A 42 -7.36 -2.32 4.75
C LYS A 42 -8.79 -1.89 5.04
N GLU A 43 -9.04 -1.28 6.20
CA GLU A 43 -10.38 -0.85 6.64
C GLU A 43 -10.98 0.24 5.74
N LEU A 44 -10.12 1.07 5.15
CA LEU A 44 -10.50 2.19 4.29
C LEU A 44 -10.20 1.92 2.81
N GLU A 45 -9.66 0.74 2.50
CA GLU A 45 -9.16 0.35 1.18
C GLU A 45 -8.27 1.43 0.52
N VAL A 46 -7.42 2.10 1.30
CA VAL A 46 -6.63 3.25 0.85
C VAL A 46 -5.13 3.01 1.05
N TYR A 47 -4.33 3.47 0.11
CA TYR A 47 -2.89 3.58 0.23
C TYR A 47 -2.57 4.99 0.71
N GLU A 48 -1.97 5.10 1.89
CA GLU A 48 -1.57 6.38 2.47
C GLU A 48 -0.05 6.50 2.45
N ASN A 49 0.44 7.65 2.00
CA ASN A 49 1.83 8.06 2.12
C ASN A 49 1.98 8.92 3.39
N THR A 50 2.82 8.47 4.31
CA THR A 50 3.06 9.14 5.60
C THR A 50 4.02 10.33 5.52
N GLU A 51 4.81 10.44 4.44
CA GLU A 51 5.70 11.58 4.19
C GLU A 51 4.97 12.77 3.58
N THR A 52 4.06 12.51 2.63
CA THR A 52 3.36 13.56 1.88
C THR A 52 1.91 13.77 2.31
N GLY A 53 1.35 12.85 3.12
CA GLY A 53 -0.07 12.82 3.48
C GLY A 53 -0.99 12.42 2.32
N THR A 54 -0.43 11.94 1.21
CA THR A 54 -1.21 11.57 0.01
C THR A 54 -2.00 10.29 0.27
N ARG A 55 -3.26 10.28 -0.16
CA ARG A 55 -4.14 9.12 -0.07
C ARG A 55 -4.58 8.71 -1.47
N VAL A 56 -4.38 7.45 -1.81
CA VAL A 56 -4.79 6.88 -3.09
C VAL A 56 -5.72 5.71 -2.80
N TYR A 57 -6.97 5.81 -3.24
CA TYR A 57 -7.94 4.75 -3.01
C TYR A 57 -7.69 3.58 -3.94
N ARG A 58 -7.95 2.37 -3.46
CA ARG A 58 -7.75 1.13 -4.22
C ARG A 58 -8.45 1.14 -5.58
N HIS A 59 -9.66 1.71 -5.67
CA HIS A 59 -10.40 1.77 -6.94
C HIS A 59 -9.75 2.71 -7.97
N GLU A 60 -8.93 3.66 -7.53
CA GLU A 60 -8.16 4.57 -8.40
C GLU A 60 -6.91 3.89 -8.94
N THR A 61 -6.39 2.87 -8.23
CA THR A 61 -5.29 2.05 -8.72
C THR A 61 -5.79 1.13 -9.84
N SER A 62 -5.68 1.58 -11.09
CA SER A 62 -6.16 0.81 -12.25
C SER A 62 -5.16 -0.26 -12.68
N GLN A 63 -5.66 -1.45 -13.04
CA GLN A 63 -4.84 -2.60 -13.48
C GLN A 63 -4.07 -2.33 -14.79
N ARG A 64 -4.46 -1.27 -15.51
CA ARG A 64 -3.95 -0.84 -16.83
C ARG A 64 -2.95 0.32 -16.79
N ALA A 65 -2.52 0.80 -15.62
CA ALA A 65 -1.42 1.77 -15.54
C ALA A 65 -0.08 1.03 -15.70
N ALA A 66 0.27 0.70 -16.94
CA ALA A 66 1.57 0.25 -17.40
C ALA A 66 1.74 0.63 -18.87
#